data_AF-A0A528GYA6-F1
#
_entry.id   AF-A0A528GYA6-F1
#
_cell.length_a   1.000
_cell.length_b   1.000
_cell.length_c   1.000
_cell.angle_alpha   90.00
_cell.angle_beta   90.00
_cell.angle_gamma   90.00
#
_symmetry.space_group_name_H-M   'P 1'
#
loop_
_entity.id
_entity.type
_entity.pdbx_description
1 polymer ?
#
loop_
_entity_poly.entity_id
_entity_poly.type
_entity_poly.pdbx_seq_one_letter_code
_entity_poly.pdbx_strand_id
1 'polypeptide(L)'
;MFSRSPGEALSRDAENAKLIRYYAQKYGVPEGLALSVAYQESRFDSCAGSHTGVKGVMQLTKGTGRQLGFHRDINEQNIEGGVKYLGKGVAQCGASNYSCLASFYNGSNAA
;
A
#
# COMPACT_ATOMS: atom_id res chain seq x y z
N MET A 1 19.37 -0.99 7.03
CA MET A 1 20.02 -0.53 5.79
C MET A 1 19.10 -0.94 4.64
N PHE A 2 18.26 -0.01 4.16
CA PHE A 2 17.31 -0.28 3.08
C PHE A 2 18.02 0.01 1.75
N SER A 3 18.49 -1.04 1.07
CA SER A 3 19.51 -0.94 0.02
C SER A 3 19.00 -0.96 -1.42
N ARG A 4 17.71 -1.16 -1.65
CA ARG A 4 17.16 -1.35 -3.01
C ARG A 4 16.60 -0.05 -3.55
N SER A 5 17.06 0.35 -4.73
CA SER A 5 16.47 1.44 -5.52
C SER A 5 15.08 1.08 -6.06
N PRO A 6 14.27 2.06 -6.52
CA PRO A 6 12.98 1.78 -7.14
C PRO A 6 13.05 0.81 -8.32
N GLY A 7 14.08 0.94 -9.17
CA GLY A 7 14.27 0.06 -10.32
C GLY A 7 14.58 -1.39 -9.93
N GLU A 8 15.42 -1.58 -8.92
CA GLU A 8 15.75 -2.92 -8.40
C GLU A 8 14.54 -3.57 -7.71
N ALA A 9 13.79 -2.79 -6.94
CA ALA A 9 12.58 -3.27 -6.27
C ALA A 9 11.52 -3.71 -7.30
N LEU A 10 11.30 -2.92 -8.36
CA LEU A 10 10.38 -3.28 -9.44
C LEU A 10 10.82 -4.53 -10.20
N SER A 11 12.13 -4.71 -10.40
CA SER A 11 12.66 -5.86 -11.14
C SER A 11 12.53 -7.16 -10.33
N ARG A 12 12.77 -7.10 -9.03
CA ARG A 12 12.70 -8.27 -8.13
C ARG A 12 11.27 -8.73 -7.89
N ASP A 13 10.37 -7.79 -7.66
CA ASP A 13 9.00 -8.03 -7.20
C ASP A 13 7.97 -7.57 -8.26
N ALA A 14 8.28 -7.85 -9.54
CA ALA A 14 7.52 -7.37 -10.70
C ALA A 14 6.04 -7.79 -10.70
N GLU A 15 5.74 -8.99 -10.20
CA GLU A 15 4.36 -9.48 -10.08
C GLU A 15 3.56 -8.68 -9.05
N ASN A 16 4.17 -8.29 -7.92
CA ASN A 16 3.52 -7.42 -6.95
C ASN A 16 3.24 -6.03 -7.57
N ALA A 17 4.18 -5.49 -8.35
CA ALA A 17 3.97 -4.24 -9.08
C ALA A 17 2.82 -4.33 -10.10
N LYS A 18 2.65 -5.46 -10.78
CA LYS A 18 1.49 -5.70 -11.67
C LYS A 18 0.18 -5.73 -10.90
N LEU A 19 0.13 -6.46 -9.78
CA LEU A 19 -1.05 -6.51 -8.90
C LEU A 19 -1.41 -5.12 -8.36
N ILE A 20 -0.42 -4.33 -7.93
CA ILE A 20 -0.64 -2.96 -7.45
C ILE A 20 -1.30 -2.12 -8.55
N ARG A 21 -0.78 -2.15 -9.79
CA ARG A 21 -1.38 -1.41 -10.91
C ARG A 21 -2.80 -1.85 -11.20
N TYR A 22 -3.03 -3.17 -11.23
CA TYR A 22 -4.37 -3.74 -11.45
C TYR A 22 -5.38 -3.23 -10.42
N TYR A 23 -5.04 -3.29 -9.13
CA TYR A 23 -5.94 -2.81 -8.08
C TYR A 23 -6.02 -1.29 -8.00
N ALA A 24 -4.98 -0.57 -8.43
CA ALA A 24 -5.01 0.88 -8.51
C ALA A 24 -6.08 1.34 -9.52
N GLN A 25 -6.12 0.71 -10.70
CA GLN A 25 -7.17 0.91 -11.68
C GLN A 25 -8.55 0.53 -11.12
N LYS A 26 -8.67 -0.64 -10.47
CA LYS A 26 -9.94 -1.11 -9.86
C LYS A 26 -10.53 -0.13 -8.86
N TYR A 27 -9.69 0.59 -8.11
CA TYR A 27 -10.12 1.49 -7.03
C TYR A 27 -9.93 2.98 -7.32
N GLY A 28 -9.63 3.36 -8.56
CA GLY A 28 -9.50 4.76 -8.95
C GLY A 28 -8.30 5.49 -8.33
N VAL A 29 -7.22 4.76 -8.03
CA VAL A 29 -5.97 5.33 -7.52
C VAL A 29 -5.00 5.52 -8.69
N PRO A 30 -4.34 6.67 -8.85
CA PRO A 30 -3.28 6.80 -9.83
C PRO A 30 -2.17 5.76 -9.60
N GLU A 31 -1.79 5.01 -10.64
CA GLU A 31 -0.82 3.91 -10.50
C GLU A 31 0.51 4.38 -9.90
N GLY A 32 1.00 5.55 -10.31
CA GLY A 32 2.23 6.12 -9.77
C GLY A 32 2.15 6.38 -8.26
N LEU A 33 1.00 6.83 -7.76
CA LEU A 33 0.76 7.01 -6.34
C LEU A 33 0.75 5.66 -5.61
N ALA A 34 0.01 4.68 -6.13
CA ALA A 34 -0.07 3.35 -5.52
C ALA A 34 1.29 2.65 -5.45
N LEU A 35 2.08 2.71 -6.53
CA LEU A 35 3.44 2.19 -6.58
C LEU A 35 4.38 2.92 -5.61
N SER A 36 4.26 4.25 -5.50
CA SER A 36 5.09 5.03 -4.58
C SER A 36 4.81 4.69 -3.12
N VAL A 37 3.53 4.53 -2.75
CA VAL A 37 3.13 4.09 -1.41
C VAL A 37 3.67 2.68 -1.13
N ALA A 38 3.41 1.72 -2.00
CA ALA A 38 3.89 0.34 -1.82
C ALA A 38 5.42 0.25 -1.73
N TYR A 39 6.14 1.06 -2.51
CA TYR A 39 7.59 1.15 -2.42
C TYR A 39 8.05 1.71 -1.06
N GLN A 40 7.40 2.78 -0.58
CA GLN A 40 7.70 3.38 0.71
C GLN A 40 7.40 2.44 1.88
N GLU A 41 6.35 1.62 1.78
CA GLU A 41 5.94 0.67 2.81
C GLU A 41 6.89 -0.53 2.91
N SER A 42 7.20 -1.17 1.78
CA SER A 42 7.88 -2.48 1.79
C SER A 42 8.93 -2.68 0.69
N ARG A 43 9.03 -1.74 -0.26
CA ARG A 43 9.76 -1.96 -1.52
C ARG A 43 9.21 -3.18 -2.28
N PHE A 44 7.88 -3.31 -2.26
CA PHE A 44 7.11 -4.40 -2.87
C PHE A 44 7.35 -5.80 -2.27
N ASP A 45 7.95 -5.89 -1.09
CA ASP A 45 8.32 -7.15 -0.46
C ASP A 45 7.16 -7.77 0.32
N SER A 46 6.67 -8.94 -0.12
CA SER A 46 5.57 -9.66 0.53
C SER A 46 5.92 -10.19 1.92
N CYS A 47 7.22 -10.35 2.22
CA CYS A 47 7.72 -10.84 3.49
C CYS A 47 7.99 -9.70 4.49
N ALA A 48 7.80 -8.45 4.09
CA ALA A 48 8.02 -7.31 4.97
C ALA A 48 7.09 -7.34 6.20
N GLY A 49 7.64 -7.01 7.36
CA GLY A 49 6.88 -6.82 8.59
C GLY A 49 7.62 -5.89 9.54
N SER A 50 6.89 -5.31 10.47
CA SER A 50 7.45 -4.38 11.46
C SER A 50 7.19 -4.85 12.91
N HIS A 51 7.94 -4.26 13.84
CA HIS A 51 7.69 -4.41 15.28
C HIS A 51 6.35 -3.81 15.72
N THR A 52 5.79 -2.84 14.97
CA THR A 52 4.46 -2.26 15.22
C THR A 52 3.32 -3.15 14.72
N GLY A 53 3.65 -4.28 14.10
CA GLY A 53 2.71 -5.33 13.75
C GLY A 53 2.06 -5.17 12.39
N VAL A 54 2.51 -4.26 11.52
CA VAL A 54 2.12 -4.20 10.10
C VAL A 54 2.85 -5.27 9.27
N LYS A 55 2.28 -5.69 8.13
CA LYS A 55 2.82 -6.77 7.28
C LYS A 55 2.53 -6.60 5.79
N GLY A 56 3.37 -7.23 4.97
CA GLY A 56 3.21 -7.42 3.53
C GLY A 56 3.51 -6.18 2.71
N VAL A 57 3.18 -6.26 1.42
CA VAL A 57 3.51 -5.24 0.41
C VAL A 57 3.01 -3.85 0.79
N MET A 58 1.79 -3.77 1.33
CA MET A 58 1.14 -2.50 1.66
C MET A 58 1.18 -2.19 3.17
N GLN A 59 1.94 -3.00 3.95
CA GLN A 59 2.08 -2.86 5.41
C GLN A 59 0.72 -2.66 6.13
N LEU A 60 -0.27 -3.49 5.80
CA LEU A 60 -1.58 -3.43 6.45
C LEU A 60 -1.52 -3.88 7.92
N THR A 61 -2.24 -3.18 8.79
CA THR A 61 -2.55 -3.69 10.14
C THR A 61 -3.55 -4.85 10.06
N LYS A 62 -3.61 -5.69 11.10
CA LYS A 62 -4.60 -6.79 11.19
C LYS A 62 -6.02 -6.24 11.29
N GLY A 63 -6.20 -5.10 11.97
CA GLY A 63 -7.48 -4.42 12.11
C GLY A 63 -8.00 -3.89 10.77
N THR A 64 -7.17 -3.15 10.03
CA THR A 64 -7.52 -2.60 8.71
C THR A 64 -7.88 -3.70 7.72
N GLY A 65 -7.08 -4.78 7.66
CA GLY A 65 -7.38 -5.94 6.81
C GLY A 65 -8.77 -6.52 7.11
N ARG A 66 -9.05 -6.81 8.38
CA ARG A 66 -10.36 -7.34 8.81
C ARG A 66 -11.51 -6.40 8.50
N GLN A 67 -11.36 -5.10 8.78
CA GLN A 67 -12.39 -4.09 8.50
C GLN A 67 -12.74 -4.01 7.01
N LEU A 68 -11.78 -4.28 6.13
CA LEU A 68 -11.97 -4.24 4.68
C LEU A 68 -12.39 -5.59 4.07
N GLY A 69 -12.42 -6.66 4.86
CA GLY A 69 -12.76 -8.02 4.42
C GLY A 69 -11.58 -8.83 3.88
N PHE A 70 -10.34 -8.45 4.19
CA PHE A 70 -9.12 -9.06 3.65
C PHE A 70 -8.25 -9.74 4.72
N HIS A 71 -7.73 -10.92 4.37
CA HIS A 71 -6.71 -11.64 5.09
C HIS A 71 -5.32 -11.12 4.71
N ARG A 72 -4.78 -10.19 5.49
CA ARG A 72 -3.52 -9.50 5.19
C ARG A 72 -2.27 -10.40 5.05
N ASP A 73 -2.32 -11.65 5.51
CA ASP A 73 -1.20 -12.60 5.39
C ASP A 73 -1.22 -13.30 4.01
N ILE A 74 -2.31 -13.17 3.23
CA ILE A 74 -2.38 -13.56 1.82
C ILE A 74 -1.89 -12.37 0.99
N ASN A 75 -0.82 -12.57 0.21
CA ASN A 75 -0.13 -11.48 -0.50
C ASN A 75 -1.07 -10.63 -1.38
N GLU A 76 -1.87 -11.28 -2.23
CA GLU A 76 -2.81 -10.59 -3.11
C GLU A 76 -3.85 -9.77 -2.32
N GLN A 77 -4.39 -10.33 -1.24
CA GLN A 77 -5.35 -9.63 -0.38
C GLN A 77 -4.70 -8.49 0.43
N ASN A 78 -3.41 -8.59 0.74
CA ASN A 78 -2.64 -7.49 1.34
C ASN A 78 -2.56 -6.31 0.36
N ILE A 79 -2.22 -6.59 -0.90
CA ILE A 79 -2.15 -5.59 -1.97
C ILE A 79 -3.52 -5.00 -2.22
N GLU A 80 -4.54 -5.83 -2.45
CA GLU A 80 -5.91 -5.38 -2.71
C GLU A 80 -6.44 -4.52 -1.56
N GLY A 81 -6.26 -4.98 -0.32
CA GLY A 81 -6.70 -4.25 0.86
C GLY A 81 -5.99 -2.91 1.04
N GLY A 82 -4.68 -2.87 0.81
CA GLY A 82 -3.89 -1.64 0.91
C GLY A 82 -4.27 -0.63 -0.16
N VAL A 83 -4.41 -1.07 -1.40
CA VAL A 83 -4.81 -0.18 -2.50
C VAL A 83 -6.26 0.28 -2.36
N LYS A 84 -7.17 -0.59 -1.88
CA LYS A 84 -8.55 -0.20 -1.52
C LYS A 84 -8.56 0.86 -0.42
N TYR A 85 -7.71 0.70 0.60
CA TYR A 85 -7.60 1.67 1.69
C TYR A 85 -7.07 3.02 1.17
N LEU A 86 -6.03 3.00 0.33
CA LEU A 86 -5.52 4.19 -0.33
C LEU A 86 -6.58 4.86 -1.22
N GLY A 87 -7.41 4.09 -1.93
CA GLY A 87 -8.55 4.58 -2.70
C GLY A 87 -9.56 5.36 -1.86
N LYS A 88 -9.83 4.92 -0.62
CA LYS A 88 -10.65 5.71 0.32
C LYS A 88 -9.99 7.05 0.66
N GLY A 89 -8.67 7.04 0.89
CA GLY A 89 -7.90 8.26 1.11
C GLY A 89 -7.95 9.22 -0.08
N VAL A 90 -7.80 8.70 -1.31
CA VAL A 90 -7.94 9.49 -2.55
C VAL A 90 -9.34 10.09 -2.68
N ALA A 91 -10.39 9.33 -2.38
CA ALA A 91 -11.76 9.83 -2.40
C ALA A 91 -12.00 10.94 -1.37
N GLN A 92 -11.33 10.90 -0.21
CA GLN A 92 -11.47 11.89 0.85
C GLN A 92 -10.59 13.14 0.65
N CYS A 93 -9.34 12.94 0.23
CA CYS A 93 -8.30 13.99 0.18
C CYS A 93 -8.10 14.58 -1.22
N GLY A 94 -8.47 13.84 -2.27
CA GLY A 94 -7.99 14.05 -3.63
C GLY A 94 -6.59 13.45 -3.85
N ALA A 95 -6.30 13.04 -5.10
CA ALA A 95 -5.08 12.31 -5.44
C ALA A 95 -3.77 13.15 -5.36
N SER A 96 -3.88 14.47 -5.26
CA SER A 96 -2.74 15.40 -5.23
C SER A 96 -2.49 16.01 -3.85
N ASN A 97 -3.34 15.73 -2.86
CA ASN A 97 -3.16 16.23 -1.49
C ASN A 97 -2.34 15.24 -0.66
N TYR A 98 -1.02 15.24 -0.87
CA TYR A 98 -0.12 14.23 -0.30
C TYR A 98 -0.05 14.26 1.23
N SER A 99 -0.20 15.44 1.86
CA SER A 99 -0.22 15.54 3.33
C SER A 99 -1.44 14.83 3.90
N CYS A 100 -2.63 15.08 3.35
CA CYS A 100 -3.85 14.40 3.76
C CYS A 100 -3.77 12.88 3.49
N LEU A 101 -3.25 12.47 2.34
CA LEU A 101 -3.07 11.05 2.01
C LEU A 101 -2.11 10.34 2.98
N ALA A 102 -0.97 10.97 3.30
CA ALA A 102 -0.01 10.42 4.25
C ALA A 102 -0.63 10.28 5.65
N SER A 103 -1.36 11.30 6.12
CA SER A 103 -2.07 11.25 7.39
C SER A 103 -3.13 10.14 7.42
N PHE A 104 -3.96 10.07 6.38
CA PHE A 104 -5.00 9.04 6.25
C PHE A 104 -4.43 7.62 6.24
N TYR A 105 -3.40 7.38 5.42
CA TYR A 105 -2.84 6.04 5.23
C TYR A 105 -2.11 5.55 6.48
N ASN A 106 -1.37 6.44 7.15
CA ASN A 106 -0.62 6.11 8.37
C ASN A 106 -1.46 6.15 9.65
N GLY A 107 -2.75 6.50 9.58
CA GLY A 107 -3.62 6.63 10.75
C GLY A 107 -3.19 7.75 11.70
N SER A 108 -2.45 8.74 11.19
CA SER A 108 -2.17 9.96 11.93
C SER A 108 -3.41 10.84 11.80
N ASN A 109 -4.24 10.91 12.85
CA ASN A 109 -5.35 11.86 12.90
C ASN A 109 -4.78 13.28 12.71
N ALA A 110 -4.81 13.80 11.49
CA ALA A 110 -4.67 15.22 11.17
C ALA A 110 -6.08 15.77 10.99
N ALA A 111 -6.79 15.86 12.11
CA ALA A 111 -7.92 16.74 12.35
C ALA A 111 -7.78 17.23 13.79
#